data_AF-O46447-F1
#
_entry.id   AF-O46447-F1
#
_cell.length_a   1.000
_cell.length_b   1.000
_cell.length_c   1.000
_cell.angle_alpha   90.00
_cell.angle_beta   90.00
_cell.angle_gamma   90.00
#
_symmetry.space_group_name_H-M   'P 1'
#
loop_
_entity.id
_entity.type
_entity.pdbx_description
1 polymer ?
#
loop_
_entity_poly.entity_id
_entity_poly.type
_entity_poly.pdbx_seq_one_letter_code
_entity_poly.pdbx_strand_id
1 'polypeptide(L)'
;GVNLPQKACGFLMKKELTYFAKALESPERPFLAILGRAKVTDKIQLINNMLDKVNEMIIGSGMGFTFLKVLNNMEIGTSLFDEEGAKIVKDLMAKAEKNGVKITLPVDFV
;
A
#
# COMPACT_ATOMS: atom_id res chain seq x y z
N GLY A 1 -8.68 13.11 -24.49
CA GLY A 1 -8.12 12.91 -25.83
C GLY A 1 -9.18 13.00 -26.91
N VAL A 2 -10.23 12.19 -26.84
CA VAL A 2 -11.30 12.14 -27.85
C VAL A 2 -12.43 13.12 -27.52
N ASN A 3 -12.77 14.02 -28.46
CA ASN A 3 -13.78 15.06 -28.30
C ASN A 3 -15.11 14.67 -28.95
N LEU A 4 -15.90 13.85 -28.25
CA LEU A 4 -17.24 13.47 -28.66
C LEU A 4 -18.25 13.68 -27.51
N PRO A 5 -19.53 13.98 -27.82
CA PRO A 5 -20.55 14.23 -26.81
C PRO A 5 -20.81 13.04 -25.87
N GLN A 6 -20.77 11.82 -26.39
CA GLN A 6 -20.99 10.60 -25.62
C GLN A 6 -19.70 9.81 -25.48
N LYS A 7 -19.33 9.52 -24.24
CA LYS A 7 -18.19 8.68 -23.87
C LYS A 7 -18.67 7.72 -22.79
N ALA A 8 -18.86 6.46 -23.17
CA ALA A 8 -19.29 5.41 -22.27
C ALA A 8 -18.13 4.44 -22.00
N CYS A 9 -18.19 3.73 -20.87
CA CYS A 9 -17.27 2.65 -20.58
C CYS A 9 -17.82 1.31 -21.11
N GLY A 10 -16.94 0.47 -21.66
CA GLY A 10 -17.30 -0.91 -21.99
C GLY A 10 -17.47 -1.77 -20.74
N PHE A 11 -17.96 -3.00 -20.90
CA PHE A 11 -18.27 -3.88 -19.76
C PHE A 11 -17.06 -4.23 -18.90
N LEU A 12 -15.87 -4.36 -19.48
CA LEU A 12 -14.64 -4.61 -18.73
C LEU A 12 -14.29 -3.45 -17.78
N MET A 13 -14.31 -2.23 -18.31
CA MET A 13 -14.07 -1.01 -17.52
C MET A 13 -15.16 -0.81 -16.47
N LYS A 14 -16.44 -1.07 -16.81
CA LYS A 14 -17.54 -1.05 -15.83
C LYS A 14 -17.27 -2.02 -14.68
N LYS A 15 -16.77 -3.24 -14.97
CA LYS A 15 -16.43 -4.23 -13.95
C LYS A 15 -15.33 -3.69 -13.04
N GLU A 16 -14.22 -3.18 -13.59
CA GLU A 16 -13.13 -2.60 -12.80
C GLU A 16 -13.62 -1.47 -11.88
N LEU A 17 -14.38 -0.51 -12.43
CA LEU A 17 -14.96 0.59 -11.65
C LEU A 17 -15.85 0.09 -10.52
N THR A 18 -16.67 -0.93 -10.78
CA THR A 18 -17.56 -1.51 -9.76
C THR A 18 -16.78 -2.15 -8.61
N TYR A 19 -15.73 -2.92 -8.92
CA TYR A 19 -14.90 -3.55 -7.89
C TYR A 19 -14.10 -2.52 -7.07
N PHE A 20 -13.51 -1.51 -7.73
CA PHE A 20 -12.78 -0.45 -7.03
C PHE A 20 -13.71 0.42 -6.19
N ALA A 21 -14.90 0.77 -6.67
CA ALA A 21 -15.88 1.52 -5.89
C ALA A 21 -16.26 0.75 -4.61
N LYS A 22 -16.56 -0.55 -4.72
CA LYS A 22 -16.84 -1.40 -3.55
C LYS A 22 -15.67 -1.39 -2.56
N ALA A 23 -14.43 -1.56 -3.03
CA ALA A 23 -13.25 -1.59 -2.18
C ALA A 23 -12.93 -0.22 -1.52
N LEU A 24 -13.23 0.90 -2.19
CA LEU A 24 -12.84 2.23 -1.76
C LEU A 24 -13.92 2.99 -0.99
N GLU A 25 -15.21 2.71 -1.24
CA GLU A 25 -16.32 3.47 -0.64
C GLU A 25 -16.99 2.69 0.49
N SER A 26 -17.28 1.41 0.28
CA SER A 26 -18.01 0.57 1.25
C SER A 26 -17.47 -0.87 1.29
N PRO A 27 -16.20 -1.08 1.70
CA PRO A 27 -15.63 -2.41 1.75
C PRO A 27 -16.28 -3.23 2.88
N GLU A 28 -16.41 -4.53 2.63
CA GLU A 28 -16.71 -5.49 3.70
C GLU A 28 -15.51 -5.55 4.66
N ARG A 29 -15.78 -5.60 5.97
CA ARG A 29 -14.76 -5.54 7.01
C ARG A 29 -14.67 -6.86 7.77
N PRO A 30 -13.45 -7.31 8.17
CA PRO A 30 -12.17 -6.60 8.06
C PRO A 30 -11.63 -6.52 6.62
N PHE A 31 -11.21 -5.32 6.19
CA PHE A 31 -10.66 -5.09 4.87
C PHE A 31 -9.13 -5.09 4.93
N LEU A 32 -8.50 -6.04 4.23
CA LEU A 32 -7.06 -6.23 4.18
C LEU A 32 -6.49 -5.73 2.85
N ALA A 33 -5.45 -4.88 2.91
CA ALA A 33 -4.61 -4.57 1.76
C ALA A 33 -3.29 -5.34 1.80
N ILE A 34 -2.90 -5.92 0.66
CA ILE A 34 -1.61 -6.60 0.51
C ILE A 34 -0.78 -5.79 -0.48
N LEU A 35 0.30 -5.20 0.02
CA LEU A 35 1.20 -4.34 -0.74
C LEU A 35 2.58 -4.99 -0.87
N GLY A 36 3.12 -4.93 -2.08
CA GLY A 36 4.47 -5.39 -2.35
C GLY A 36 5.12 -4.67 -3.53
N ARG A 37 6.37 -5.08 -3.80
CA ARG A 37 7.34 -4.68 -4.84
C ARG A 37 8.15 -3.40 -4.60
N ALA A 38 9.37 -3.48 -5.13
CA ALA A 38 10.61 -2.74 -4.90
C ALA A 38 10.59 -1.49 -3.99
N LYS A 39 10.01 -0.38 -4.45
CA LYS A 39 10.23 0.95 -3.84
C LYS A 39 9.03 1.44 -3.07
N VAL A 40 9.28 2.01 -1.90
CA VAL A 40 8.26 2.65 -1.05
C VAL A 40 7.82 3.97 -1.67
N THR A 41 8.76 4.72 -2.27
CA THR A 41 8.58 6.04 -2.88
C THR A 41 7.48 6.05 -3.94
N ASP A 42 7.42 5.01 -4.78
CA ASP A 42 6.41 4.90 -5.83
C ASP A 42 4.99 4.68 -5.27
N LYS A 43 4.88 4.24 -4.02
CA LYS A 43 3.64 3.80 -3.38
C LYS A 43 3.26 4.58 -2.13
N ILE A 44 3.97 5.66 -1.82
CA ILE A 44 3.71 6.50 -0.62
C ILE A 44 2.26 6.96 -0.59
N GLN A 45 1.80 7.58 -1.67
CA GLN A 45 0.44 8.10 -1.75
C GLN A 45 -0.60 6.99 -1.63
N LEU A 46 -0.34 5.82 -2.22
CA LEU A 46 -1.22 4.66 -2.13
C LEU A 46 -1.30 4.14 -0.69
N ILE A 47 -0.16 3.92 -0.02
CA ILE A 47 -0.14 3.45 1.36
C ILE A 47 -0.89 4.46 2.25
N ASN A 48 -0.54 5.74 2.13
CA ASN A 48 -1.15 6.80 2.93
C ASN A 48 -2.68 6.83 2.77
N ASN A 49 -3.21 6.75 1.55
CA ASN A 49 -4.65 6.74 1.30
C ASN A 49 -5.33 5.44 1.78
N MET A 50 -4.65 4.31 1.66
CA MET A 50 -5.19 3.02 2.08
C MET A 50 -5.27 2.90 3.59
N LEU A 51 -4.35 3.51 4.35
CA LEU A 51 -4.39 3.55 5.82
C LEU A 51 -5.64 4.23 6.38
N ASP A 52 -6.35 5.03 5.60
CA ASP A 52 -7.64 5.63 5.99
C ASP A 52 -8.84 4.70 5.74
N LYS A 53 -8.64 3.57 5.06
CA LYS A 53 -9.71 2.69 4.59
C LYS A 53 -9.63 1.28 5.14
N VAL A 54 -8.42 0.71 5.25
CA VAL A 54 -8.21 -0.70 5.60
C VAL A 54 -8.22 -0.93 7.11
N ASN A 55 -8.43 -2.17 7.52
CA ASN A 55 -8.27 -2.63 8.90
C ASN A 55 -6.88 -3.25 9.11
N GLU A 56 -6.38 -3.94 8.09
CA GLU A 56 -5.08 -4.60 8.12
C GLU A 56 -4.31 -4.31 6.84
N MET A 57 -2.98 -4.26 6.94
CA MET A 57 -2.10 -4.10 5.79
C MET A 57 -0.88 -5.02 5.90
N ILE A 58 -0.61 -5.78 4.85
CA ILE A 58 0.62 -6.56 4.69
C ILE A 58 1.57 -5.78 3.78
N ILE A 59 2.82 -5.62 4.22
CA ILE A 59 3.90 -4.99 3.45
C ILE A 59 5.01 -6.03 3.29
N GLY A 60 5.20 -6.54 2.07
CA GLY A 60 6.18 -7.60 1.78
C GLY A 60 7.12 -7.26 0.62
N SER A 61 7.94 -8.24 0.20
CA SER A 61 8.92 -8.10 -0.90
C SER A 61 9.94 -6.96 -0.62
N GLY A 62 10.50 -6.34 -1.66
CA GLY A 62 11.57 -5.35 -1.56
C GLY A 62 11.27 -4.17 -0.63
N MET A 63 10.02 -3.70 -0.59
CA MET A 63 9.62 -2.60 0.29
C MET A 63 9.68 -2.99 1.78
N GLY A 64 9.47 -4.26 2.11
CA GLY A 64 9.52 -4.75 3.48
C GLY A 64 10.88 -4.49 4.12
N PHE A 65 11.98 -4.62 3.36
CA PHE A 65 13.33 -4.33 3.84
C PHE A 65 13.53 -2.87 4.25
N THR A 66 12.91 -1.92 3.53
CA THR A 66 12.98 -0.50 3.91
C THR A 66 12.28 -0.26 5.24
N PHE A 67 11.12 -0.88 5.46
CA PHE A 67 10.42 -0.81 6.74
C PHE A 67 11.24 -1.46 7.87
N LEU A 68 11.73 -2.68 7.67
CA LEU A 68 12.47 -3.43 8.68
C LEU A 68 13.81 -2.78 9.05
N LYS A 69 14.53 -2.22 8.06
CA LYS A 69 15.76 -1.48 8.31
C LYS A 69 15.51 -0.21 9.14
N VAL A 70 14.43 0.52 8.87
CA VAL A 70 14.12 1.77 9.61
C VAL A 70 13.55 1.50 11.01
N LEU A 71 12.67 0.51 11.15
CA LEU A 71 11.95 0.25 12.39
C LEU A 71 12.75 -0.63 13.36
N ASN A 72 13.45 -1.64 12.83
CA ASN A 72 14.10 -2.66 13.65
C ASN A 72 15.63 -2.60 13.53
N ASN A 73 16.18 -1.63 12.79
CA ASN A 73 17.60 -1.54 12.49
C ASN A 73 18.18 -2.84 11.90
N MET A 74 17.36 -3.55 11.11
CA MET A 74 17.70 -4.85 10.54
C MET A 74 18.80 -4.72 9.48
N GLU A 75 19.79 -5.62 9.51
CA GLU A 75 20.74 -5.78 8.41
C GLU A 75 20.06 -6.46 7.22
N ILE A 76 20.11 -5.81 6.05
CA ILE A 76 19.39 -6.28 4.85
C ILE A 76 20.32 -6.71 3.70
N GLY A 77 21.65 -6.67 3.91
CA GLY A 77 22.64 -6.98 2.87
C GLY A 77 22.47 -6.09 1.62
N THR A 78 22.46 -6.71 0.44
CA THR A 78 22.23 -6.04 -0.85
C THR A 78 20.75 -6.01 -1.27
N SER A 79 19.84 -6.28 -0.33
CA SER A 79 18.40 -6.20 -0.60
C SER A 79 17.99 -4.78 -0.99
N LEU A 80 16.86 -4.68 -1.70
CA LEU A 80 16.34 -3.40 -2.15
C LEU A 80 16.08 -2.46 -0.97
N PHE A 81 16.68 -1.28 -1.03
CA PHE A 81 16.51 -0.22 -0.06
C PHE A 81 16.17 1.08 -0.76
N ASP A 82 15.17 1.77 -0.24
CA ASP A 82 14.68 3.04 -0.77
C ASP A 82 14.94 4.15 0.25
N GLU A 83 16.00 4.93 0.04
CA GLU A 83 16.46 5.97 0.97
C GLU A 83 15.44 7.10 1.16
N GLU A 84 14.76 7.51 0.09
CA GLU A 84 13.72 8.54 0.19
C GLU A 84 12.47 7.99 0.88
N GLY A 85 12.09 6.76 0.54
CA GLY A 85 11.01 6.04 1.21
C GLY A 85 11.28 5.80 2.70
N ALA A 86 12.53 5.58 3.09
CA ALA A 86 12.91 5.34 4.48
C ALA A 86 12.57 6.51 5.41
N LYS A 87 12.66 7.75 4.91
CA LYS A 87 12.42 8.98 5.69
C LYS A 87 10.99 9.07 6.22
N ILE A 88 10.03 8.48 5.51
CA ILE A 88 8.59 8.59 5.83
C ILE A 88 8.01 7.35 6.51
N VAL A 89 8.79 6.26 6.66
CA VAL A 89 8.30 4.99 7.23
C VAL A 89 7.70 5.21 8.62
N LYS A 90 8.36 6.01 9.46
CA LYS A 90 7.89 6.30 10.82
C LYS A 90 6.55 7.03 10.83
N ASP A 91 6.36 7.96 9.89
CA ASP A 91 5.11 8.71 9.76
C ASP A 91 3.95 7.81 9.30
N LEU A 92 4.23 6.88 8.38
CA LEU A 92 3.26 5.88 7.93
C LEU A 92 2.85 4.94 9.08
N MET A 93 3.81 4.48 9.88
CA MET A 93 3.53 3.63 11.05
C MET A 93 2.74 4.39 12.13
N ALA A 94 3.07 5.65 12.38
CA ALA A 94 2.32 6.49 13.31
C ALA A 94 0.88 6.72 12.84
N LYS A 95 0.67 6.91 11.53
CA LYS A 95 -0.68 7.00 10.95
C LYS A 95 -1.44 5.67 11.08
N ALA A 96 -0.77 4.54 10.83
CA ALA A 96 -1.37 3.24 10.99
C ALA A 96 -1.83 3.00 12.43
N GLU A 97 -0.98 3.30 13.42
CA GLU A 97 -1.32 3.20 14.84
C GLU A 97 -2.49 4.12 15.20
N LYS A 98 -2.46 5.39 14.76
CA LYS A 98 -3.55 6.35 14.96
C LYS A 98 -4.89 5.86 14.41
N ASN A 99 -4.87 5.21 13.25
CA ASN A 99 -6.07 4.71 12.57
C ASN A 99 -6.46 3.30 13.03
N GLY A 100 -5.71 2.67 13.95
CA GLY A 100 -5.95 1.30 14.41
C GLY A 100 -5.72 0.24 13.32
N VAL A 101 -4.87 0.55 12.33
CA VAL A 101 -4.52 -0.38 11.24
C VAL A 101 -3.42 -1.31 11.69
N LYS A 102 -3.66 -2.61 11.62
CA LYS A 102 -2.64 -3.62 11.91
C LYS A 102 -1.70 -3.80 10.72
N ILE A 103 -0.42 -3.47 10.93
CA ILE A 103 0.64 -3.67 9.93
C ILE A 103 1.32 -5.02 10.16
N THR A 104 1.43 -5.82 9.10
CA THR A 104 2.14 -7.10 9.11
C THR A 104 3.34 -7.04 8.17
N LEU A 105 4.53 -7.31 8.71
CA LEU A 105 5.80 -7.37 7.99
C LEU A 105 6.34 -8.81 7.95
N PRO A 106 7.13 -9.19 6.94
CA PRO A 106 7.80 -10.48 6.89
C PRO A 106 8.79 -10.63 8.04
N VAL A 107 8.94 -11.86 8.55
CA VAL A 107 9.83 -12.20 9.67
C VAL A 107 11.00 -13.09 9.27
N ASP A 108 10.94 -13.68 8.07
CA ASP A 108 11.94 -14.52 7.44
C ASP A 108 12.04 -14.25 5.93
N PHE A 109 13.15 -14.68 5.31
CA PHE A 109 13.50 -14.38 3.92
C PHE A 109 14.20 -15.57 3.26
N VAL A 110 14.04 -15.69 1.94
CA VAL A 110 14.69 -16.68 1.07
C VAL A 110 15.63 -15.98 0.10
#